data_AF-A0A847L1I5-F1
#
_entry.id   AF-A0A847L1I5-F1
#
_cell.length_a   1.000
_cell.length_b   1.000
_cell.length_c   1.000
_cell.angle_alpha   90.00
_cell.angle_beta   90.00
_cell.angle_gamma   90.00
#
_symmetry.space_group_name_H-M   'P 1'
#
loop_
_entity.id
_entity.type
_entity.pdbx_description
1 polymer ?
#
loop_
_entity_poly.entity_id
_entity_poly.type
_entity_poly.pdbx_seq_one_letter_code
_entity_poly.pdbx_strand_id
1 'polypeptide(L)'
;MTISSLRKKHIVPFEIDDKELKTCFSYFLYKAPTIDSSHSTPDKRVEQKWNVFIKDWKHEQYKFYASSSKFPDQNILDNYGLADISKLHRLGRAFICKRKEAQESNYECVARHLRNSIAHGNVYMDKSANRIYLLFEDYNNRKSKTAMLLFSKKDLQNLMSKLTREK
;
A
#
# COMPACT_ATOMS: atom_id res chain seq x y z
N MET A 1 -13.16 11.54 -10.05
CA MET A 1 -11.74 11.36 -10.42
C MET A 1 -11.53 9.91 -10.85
N THR A 2 -10.68 9.64 -11.84
CA THR A 2 -10.27 8.26 -12.18
C THR A 2 -8.88 7.95 -11.60
N ILE A 3 -8.49 6.68 -11.57
CA ILE A 3 -7.15 6.25 -11.18
C ILE A 3 -6.07 6.88 -12.07
N SER A 4 -6.29 6.97 -13.39
CA SER A 4 -5.37 7.65 -14.30
C SER A 4 -5.16 9.12 -13.93
N SER A 5 -6.22 9.84 -13.55
CA SER A 5 -6.11 11.22 -13.07
C SER A 5 -5.38 11.32 -11.72
N LEU A 6 -5.52 10.33 -10.83
CA LEU A 6 -4.78 10.27 -9.57
C LEU A 6 -3.28 10.09 -9.80
N ARG A 7 -2.86 9.23 -10.76
CA ARG A 7 -1.45 9.05 -11.11
C ARG A 7 -0.75 10.31 -11.63
N LYS A 8 -1.50 11.30 -12.11
CA LYS A 8 -0.93 12.60 -12.51
C LYS A 8 -0.57 13.48 -11.30
N LYS A 9 -1.03 13.11 -10.09
CA LYS A 9 -0.80 13.83 -8.84
C LYS A 9 0.31 13.17 -8.03
N HIS A 10 1.45 13.02 -8.68
CA HIS A 10 2.67 12.52 -8.06
C HIS A 10 3.09 13.42 -6.90
N ILE A 11 3.61 12.81 -5.83
CA ILE A 11 4.16 13.54 -4.69
C ILE A 11 5.54 13.01 -4.35
N VAL A 12 6.38 13.91 -3.84
CA VAL A 12 7.61 13.51 -3.14
C VAL A 12 7.24 13.27 -1.67
N PRO A 13 7.34 12.03 -1.14
CA PRO A 13 6.74 11.67 0.15
C PRO A 13 7.08 12.59 1.32
N PHE A 14 8.28 13.17 1.37
CA PHE A 14 8.74 13.99 2.48
C PHE A 14 8.66 15.51 2.24
N GLU A 15 8.28 15.94 1.04
CA GLU A 15 8.15 17.36 0.68
C GLU A 15 6.69 17.85 0.74
N ILE A 16 5.78 17.04 1.30
CA ILE A 16 4.40 17.44 1.55
C ILE A 16 4.23 18.14 2.91
N ASP A 17 3.21 18.98 3.03
CA ASP A 17 2.91 19.69 4.28
C ASP A 17 2.36 18.79 5.40
N ASP A 18 1.73 17.67 5.04
CA ASP A 18 1.00 16.80 5.98
C ASP A 18 1.98 16.03 6.89
N LYS A 19 2.22 16.57 8.09
CA LYS A 19 3.15 16.00 9.09
C LYS A 19 2.79 14.58 9.51
N GLU A 20 1.50 14.29 9.70
CA GLU A 20 1.07 12.96 10.10
C GLU A 20 1.35 11.94 9.01
N LEU A 21 1.12 12.32 7.74
CA LEU A 21 1.39 11.45 6.62
C LEU A 21 2.90 11.22 6.44
N LYS A 22 3.73 12.26 6.63
CA LYS A 22 5.20 12.11 6.69
C LYS A 22 5.64 11.15 7.79
N THR A 23 5.00 11.17 8.96
CA THR A 23 5.24 10.19 10.03
C THR A 23 4.90 8.77 9.58
N CYS A 24 3.75 8.57 8.93
CA CYS A 24 3.41 7.26 8.37
C CYS A 24 4.44 6.80 7.33
N PHE A 25 4.84 7.67 6.41
CA PHE A 25 5.84 7.34 5.40
C PHE A 25 7.18 6.97 6.02
N SER A 26 7.67 7.76 6.99
CA SER A 26 8.90 7.45 7.72
C SER A 26 8.80 6.09 8.43
N TYR A 27 7.65 5.79 9.05
CA TYR A 27 7.43 4.49 9.68
C TYR A 27 7.52 3.33 8.68
N PHE A 28 6.77 3.37 7.58
CA PHE A 28 6.78 2.29 6.59
C PHE A 28 8.07 2.23 5.76
N LEU A 29 8.83 3.32 5.69
CA LEU A 29 10.14 3.34 5.05
C LEU A 29 11.24 2.70 5.92
N TYR A 30 11.19 2.92 7.24
CA TYR A 30 12.32 2.58 8.11
C TYR A 30 12.00 1.66 9.29
N LYS A 31 10.83 1.78 9.92
CA LYS A 31 10.54 1.23 11.26
C LYS A 31 9.52 0.10 11.29
N ALA A 32 8.72 -0.08 10.23
CA ALA A 32 7.74 -1.16 10.19
C ALA A 32 8.43 -2.52 10.41
N PRO A 33 7.84 -3.45 11.17
CA PRO A 33 8.48 -4.73 11.45
C PRO A 33 8.75 -5.53 10.17
N THR A 34 9.77 -6.38 10.22
CA THR A 34 10.14 -7.36 9.18
C THR A 34 10.36 -6.81 7.76
N ILE A 35 10.56 -5.49 7.61
CA ILE A 35 10.98 -4.88 6.34
C ILE A 35 12.50 -4.85 6.24
N ASP A 36 13.01 -4.72 5.01
CA ASP A 36 14.43 -4.56 4.73
C ASP A 36 14.91 -3.14 5.06
N SER A 37 15.15 -2.90 6.35
CA SER A 37 15.66 -1.66 6.94
C SER A 37 16.43 -1.99 8.22
N SER A 38 17.57 -1.34 8.43
CA SER A 38 18.36 -1.47 9.66
C SER A 38 17.64 -1.01 10.93
N HIS A 39 16.57 -0.21 10.78
CA HIS A 39 15.75 0.29 11.90
C HIS A 39 14.47 -0.52 12.10
N SER A 40 14.28 -1.61 11.35
CA SER A 40 13.16 -2.52 11.52
C SER A 40 13.43 -3.48 12.68
N THR A 41 12.43 -3.67 13.55
CA THR A 41 12.49 -4.66 14.63
C THR A 41 11.60 -5.85 14.28
N PRO A 42 12.06 -7.10 14.41
CA PRO A 42 11.20 -8.28 14.26
C PRO A 42 10.04 -8.24 15.26
N ASP A 43 8.84 -8.61 14.81
CA ASP A 43 7.66 -8.74 15.67
C ASP A 43 6.97 -10.09 15.42
N LYS A 44 7.03 -10.98 16.43
CA LYS A 44 6.43 -12.33 16.36
C LYS A 44 4.90 -12.29 16.25
N ARG A 45 4.26 -11.17 16.60
CA ARG A 45 2.79 -10.98 16.55
C ARG A 45 2.36 -10.18 15.31
N VAL A 46 3.26 -9.89 14.38
CA VAL A 46 2.97 -9.01 13.25
C VAL A 46 1.80 -9.50 12.39
N GLU A 47 1.74 -10.80 12.15
CA GLU A 47 0.63 -11.43 11.41
C GLU A 47 -0.71 -11.32 12.16
N GLN A 48 -0.69 -11.43 13.49
CA GLN A 48 -1.90 -11.24 14.30
C GLN A 48 -2.40 -9.80 14.20
N LYS A 49 -1.49 -8.83 14.29
CA LYS A 49 -1.79 -7.40 14.15
C LYS A 49 -2.30 -7.07 12.74
N TRP A 50 -1.69 -7.67 11.71
CA TRP A 50 -2.15 -7.59 10.33
C TRP A 50 -3.56 -8.16 10.16
N ASN A 51 -3.83 -9.33 10.72
CA ASN A 51 -5.16 -9.95 10.66
C ASN A 51 -6.23 -9.07 11.31
N VAL A 52 -5.90 -8.39 12.42
CA VAL A 52 -6.79 -7.40 13.04
C VAL A 52 -7.03 -6.17 12.16
N PHE A 53 -6.07 -5.78 11.33
CA PHE A 53 -6.23 -4.68 10.38
C PHE A 53 -7.08 -5.08 9.17
N ILE A 54 -6.81 -6.26 8.59
CA ILE A 54 -7.45 -6.71 7.35
C ILE A 54 -8.86 -7.28 7.58
N LYS A 55 -9.24 -7.61 8.83
CA LYS A 55 -10.56 -8.19 9.15
C LYS A 55 -11.75 -7.39 8.61
N ASP A 56 -11.60 -6.05 8.53
CA ASP A 56 -12.67 -5.15 8.09
C ASP A 56 -12.65 -4.95 6.56
N TRP A 57 -11.73 -5.60 5.84
CA TRP A 57 -11.61 -5.54 4.39
C TRP A 57 -12.36 -6.69 3.73
N LYS A 58 -13.11 -6.38 2.67
CA LYS A 58 -13.81 -7.38 1.88
C LYS A 58 -12.86 -8.05 0.90
N HIS A 59 -13.17 -9.28 0.51
CA HIS A 59 -12.34 -10.07 -0.40
C HIS A 59 -12.19 -9.42 -1.79
N GLU A 60 -13.18 -8.64 -2.23
CA GLU A 60 -13.13 -7.88 -3.49
C GLU A 60 -12.22 -6.64 -3.40
N GLN A 61 -11.70 -6.32 -2.22
CA GLN A 61 -10.82 -5.16 -2.02
C GLN A 61 -9.35 -5.56 -2.08
N TYR A 62 -8.99 -6.84 -2.04
CA TYR A 62 -7.58 -7.19 -2.10
C TYR A 62 -7.29 -8.54 -2.72
N LYS A 63 -6.09 -8.65 -3.30
CA LYS A 63 -5.59 -9.93 -3.81
C LYS A 63 -4.07 -10.03 -3.71
N PHE A 64 -3.62 -11.20 -3.30
CA PHE A 64 -2.22 -11.58 -3.34
C PHE A 64 -1.97 -12.52 -4.53
N TYR A 65 -0.96 -12.22 -5.34
CA TYR A 65 -0.50 -13.07 -6.43
C TYR A 65 0.80 -13.78 -6.06
N ALA A 66 0.98 -15.00 -6.56
CA ALA A 66 2.22 -15.73 -6.37
C ALA A 66 3.40 -15.05 -7.09
N SER A 67 4.63 -15.33 -6.65
CA SER A 67 5.85 -14.74 -7.22
C SER A 67 6.10 -15.10 -8.69
N SER A 68 5.57 -16.22 -9.15
CA SER A 68 5.63 -16.64 -10.56
C SER A 68 4.56 -16.00 -11.44
N SER A 69 3.48 -15.46 -10.86
CA SER A 69 2.35 -14.92 -11.62
C SER A 69 2.70 -13.61 -12.33
N LYS A 70 2.06 -13.34 -13.48
CA LYS A 70 2.08 -12.00 -14.07
C LYS A 70 1.22 -11.05 -13.22
N PHE A 71 1.59 -9.76 -13.22
CA PHE A 71 0.72 -8.75 -12.63
C PHE A 71 -0.56 -8.64 -13.48
N PRO A 72 -1.74 -8.47 -12.86
CA PRO A 72 -3.01 -8.45 -13.59
C PRO A 72 -3.08 -7.30 -14.62
N ASP A 73 -3.87 -7.54 -15.66
CA ASP A 73 -4.21 -6.55 -16.68
C ASP A 73 -5.29 -5.57 -16.19
N GLN A 74 -5.65 -4.62 -17.05
CA GLN A 74 -6.66 -3.60 -16.74
C GLN A 74 -8.04 -4.17 -16.45
N ASN A 75 -8.45 -5.27 -17.11
CA ASN A 75 -9.76 -5.88 -16.88
C ASN A 75 -9.85 -6.48 -15.47
N ILE A 76 -8.79 -7.18 -15.05
CA ILE A 76 -8.74 -7.71 -13.68
C ILE A 76 -8.61 -6.57 -12.68
N LEU A 77 -7.82 -5.53 -12.96
CA LEU A 77 -7.70 -4.36 -12.09
C LEU A 77 -9.03 -3.63 -11.89
N ASP A 78 -9.89 -3.58 -12.91
CA ASP A 78 -11.18 -2.89 -12.84
C ASP A 78 -12.14 -3.57 -11.84
N ASN A 79 -12.06 -4.90 -11.71
CA ASN A 79 -12.81 -5.65 -10.68
C ASN A 79 -12.46 -5.19 -9.24
N TYR A 80 -11.29 -4.60 -9.04
CA TYR A 80 -10.84 -4.03 -7.76
C TYR A 80 -10.95 -2.49 -7.73
N GLY A 81 -11.45 -1.86 -8.80
CA GLY A 81 -11.50 -0.41 -8.96
C GLY A 81 -10.12 0.25 -9.11
N LEU A 82 -9.13 -0.50 -9.60
CA LEU A 82 -7.74 -0.06 -9.76
C LEU A 82 -7.34 0.16 -11.22
N ALA A 83 -8.24 -0.07 -12.18
CA ALA A 83 -7.95 0.19 -13.59
C ALA A 83 -7.88 1.69 -13.86
N ASP A 84 -7.19 2.07 -14.92
CA ASP A 84 -6.95 3.47 -15.30
C ASP A 84 -8.25 4.27 -15.43
N ILE A 85 -9.29 3.62 -15.96
CA ILE A 85 -10.63 4.17 -16.18
C ILE A 85 -11.52 4.11 -14.93
N SER A 86 -11.17 3.29 -13.93
CA SER A 86 -12.00 3.11 -12.74
C SER A 86 -12.16 4.44 -12.00
N LYS A 87 -13.40 4.74 -11.62
CA LYS A 87 -13.72 5.94 -10.84
C LYS A 87 -13.34 5.71 -9.38
N LEU A 88 -12.67 6.70 -8.80
CA LEU A 88 -12.34 6.71 -7.38
C LEU A 88 -13.61 6.90 -6.55
N HIS A 89 -14.04 5.83 -5.85
CA HIS A 89 -15.20 5.86 -4.97
C HIS A 89 -14.89 6.56 -3.64
N ARG A 90 -15.91 7.15 -3.00
CA ARG A 90 -15.79 7.87 -1.71
C ARG A 90 -15.13 7.04 -0.59
N LEU A 91 -15.44 5.75 -0.53
CA LEU A 91 -14.86 4.80 0.42
C LEU A 91 -13.91 3.81 -0.28
N GLY A 92 -13.49 4.15 -1.50
CA GLY A 92 -12.60 3.33 -2.31
C GLY A 92 -11.31 3.06 -1.55
N ARG A 93 -10.99 1.78 -1.44
CA ARG A 93 -9.71 1.23 -1.02
C ARG A 93 -9.60 -0.14 -1.66
N ALA A 94 -8.42 -0.43 -2.19
CA ALA A 94 -8.11 -1.74 -2.71
C ALA A 94 -6.61 -1.94 -2.82
N PHE A 95 -6.13 -3.18 -2.82
CA PHE A 95 -4.74 -3.44 -3.18
C PHE A 95 -4.53 -4.77 -3.87
N ILE A 96 -3.60 -4.79 -4.82
CA ILE A 96 -3.07 -6.01 -5.41
C ILE A 96 -1.57 -6.02 -5.15
N CYS A 97 -1.07 -7.12 -4.58
CA CYS A 97 0.33 -7.29 -4.28
C CYS A 97 0.83 -8.64 -4.80
N LYS A 98 2.00 -8.64 -5.42
CA LYS A 98 2.66 -9.86 -5.87
C LYS A 98 3.74 -10.24 -4.87
N ARG A 99 3.68 -11.48 -4.37
CA ARG A 99 4.71 -11.98 -3.46
C ARG A 99 6.08 -11.99 -4.13
N LYS A 100 7.14 -11.74 -3.36
CA LYS A 100 8.53 -11.94 -3.78
C LYS A 100 8.85 -13.42 -3.89
N GLU A 101 8.32 -14.22 -2.96
CA GLU A 101 8.54 -15.67 -2.88
C GLU A 101 7.34 -16.38 -2.23
N ALA A 102 7.33 -17.72 -2.26
CA ALA A 102 6.18 -18.51 -1.82
C ALA A 102 5.88 -18.39 -0.32
N GLN A 103 6.93 -18.20 0.50
CA GLN A 103 6.83 -18.17 1.96
C GLN A 103 6.61 -16.76 2.54
N GLU A 104 6.66 -15.72 1.70
CA GLU A 104 6.43 -14.35 2.15
C GLU A 104 5.00 -14.23 2.68
N SER A 105 4.85 -13.75 3.91
CA SER A 105 3.54 -13.56 4.54
C SER A 105 2.73 -12.43 3.89
N ASN A 106 1.44 -12.33 4.22
CA ASN A 106 0.59 -11.26 3.69
C ASN A 106 1.06 -9.88 4.14
N TYR A 107 1.43 -9.76 5.42
CA TYR A 107 1.94 -8.51 5.95
C TYR A 107 3.25 -8.11 5.28
N GLU A 108 4.24 -9.01 5.23
CA GLU A 108 5.56 -8.71 4.67
C GLU A 108 5.45 -8.24 3.22
N CYS A 109 4.58 -8.89 2.44
CA CYS A 109 4.31 -8.51 1.06
C CYS A 109 3.81 -7.06 0.95
N VAL A 110 2.79 -6.68 1.73
CA VAL A 110 2.25 -5.30 1.73
C VAL A 110 3.28 -4.30 2.26
N ALA A 111 3.95 -4.61 3.37
CA ALA A 111 4.91 -3.72 4.01
C ALA A 111 6.11 -3.45 3.09
N ARG A 112 6.63 -4.47 2.42
CA ARG A 112 7.70 -4.34 1.41
C ARG A 112 7.26 -3.44 0.26
N HIS A 113 6.06 -3.64 -0.28
CA HIS A 113 5.57 -2.81 -1.39
C HIS A 113 5.32 -1.35 -0.97
N LEU A 114 4.80 -1.10 0.23
CA LEU A 114 4.69 0.26 0.77
C LEU A 114 6.07 0.91 0.89
N ARG A 115 7.04 0.23 1.51
CA ARG A 115 8.43 0.69 1.65
C ARG A 115 9.04 1.03 0.30
N ASN A 116 8.94 0.14 -0.67
CA ASN A 116 9.50 0.34 -2.01
C ASN A 116 8.84 1.50 -2.74
N SER A 117 7.51 1.61 -2.69
CA SER A 117 6.78 2.71 -3.31
C SER A 117 7.22 4.06 -2.74
N ILE A 118 7.38 4.15 -1.41
CA ILE A 118 7.87 5.36 -0.74
C ILE A 118 9.34 5.65 -1.12
N ALA A 119 10.21 4.64 -1.06
CA ALA A 119 11.64 4.77 -1.36
C ALA A 119 11.91 5.21 -2.79
N HIS A 120 11.12 4.72 -3.75
CA HIS A 120 11.24 5.07 -5.17
C HIS A 120 10.36 6.26 -5.57
N GLY A 121 9.65 6.86 -4.62
CA GLY A 121 8.76 7.99 -4.87
C GLY A 121 7.55 7.66 -5.73
N ASN A 122 7.17 6.40 -5.92
CA ASN A 122 5.97 6.01 -6.68
C ASN A 122 4.71 6.15 -5.82
N VAL A 123 4.47 7.36 -5.33
CA VAL A 123 3.35 7.73 -4.46
C VAL A 123 2.58 8.87 -5.10
N TYR A 124 1.27 8.70 -5.17
CA TYR A 124 0.36 9.68 -5.75
C TYR A 124 -0.72 10.03 -4.75
N MET A 125 -1.10 11.31 -4.68
CA MET A 125 -2.02 11.79 -3.65
C MET A 125 -3.12 12.66 -4.25
N ASP A 126 -4.35 12.39 -3.83
CA ASP A 126 -5.46 13.31 -4.04
C ASP A 126 -6.08 13.72 -2.70
N LYS A 127 -6.18 15.03 -2.49
CA LYS A 127 -6.87 15.63 -1.36
C LYS A 127 -8.29 15.99 -1.80
N SER A 128 -9.25 15.18 -1.40
CA SER A 128 -10.68 15.51 -1.48
C SER A 128 -11.15 16.13 -0.17
N ALA A 129 -12.30 16.82 -0.17
CA ALA A 129 -12.79 17.63 0.96
C ALA A 129 -12.67 16.95 2.34
N ASN A 130 -12.97 15.65 2.42
CA ASN A 130 -12.98 14.89 3.70
C ASN A 130 -12.03 13.69 3.71
N ARG A 131 -11.23 13.48 2.66
CA ARG A 131 -10.43 12.26 2.51
C ARG A 131 -9.19 12.51 1.65
N ILE A 132 -8.06 12.04 2.15
CA ILE A 132 -6.82 11.96 1.39
C ILE A 132 -6.68 10.53 0.86
N TYR A 133 -6.62 10.40 -0.45
CA TYR A 133 -6.34 9.16 -1.15
C TYR A 133 -4.87 9.08 -1.51
N LEU A 134 -4.31 7.90 -1.36
CA LEU A 134 -2.91 7.57 -1.61
C LEU A 134 -2.88 6.35 -2.50
N LEU A 135 -2.23 6.49 -3.65
CA LEU A 135 -1.91 5.38 -4.52
C LEU A 135 -0.41 5.10 -4.42
N PHE A 136 -0.08 3.88 -4.06
CA PHE A 136 1.29 3.36 -4.04
C PHE A 136 1.44 2.37 -5.18
N GLU A 137 2.49 2.52 -5.98
CA GLU A 137 2.84 1.56 -7.02
C GLU A 137 4.26 1.06 -6.82
N ASP A 138 4.44 -0.27 -6.85
CA ASP A 138 5.77 -0.88 -6.79
C ASP A 138 6.09 -1.60 -8.10
N TYR A 139 7.36 -1.60 -8.44
CA TYR A 139 7.90 -2.17 -9.66
C TYR A 139 9.14 -3.00 -9.33
N ASN A 140 9.32 -4.10 -10.05
CA ASN A 140 10.56 -4.85 -9.96
C ASN A 140 11.70 -4.14 -10.73
N ASN A 141 12.90 -4.70 -10.65
CA ASN A 141 14.09 -4.18 -11.35
C ASN A 141 13.95 -4.12 -12.88
N ARG A 142 12.98 -4.84 -13.46
CA ARG A 142 12.65 -4.82 -14.90
C ARG A 142 11.54 -3.82 -15.23
N LYS A 143 11.23 -2.89 -14.31
CA LYS A 143 10.14 -1.90 -14.42
C LYS A 143 8.75 -2.52 -14.64
N SER A 144 8.57 -3.81 -14.32
CA SER A 144 7.26 -4.44 -14.34
C SER A 144 6.55 -4.18 -13.02
N LYS A 145 5.30 -3.73 -13.07
CA LYS A 145 4.49 -3.48 -11.87
C LYS A 145 4.34 -4.77 -11.06
N THR A 146 4.47 -4.66 -9.75
CA THR A 146 4.35 -5.76 -8.80
C THR A 146 3.35 -5.47 -7.69
N ALA A 147 3.01 -4.21 -7.44
CA ALA A 147 1.92 -3.86 -6.56
C ALA A 147 1.22 -2.58 -6.96
N MET A 148 -0.02 -2.48 -6.52
CA MET A 148 -0.84 -1.29 -6.60
C MET A 148 -1.72 -1.24 -5.35
N LEU A 149 -1.54 -0.23 -4.50
CA LEU A 149 -2.27 -0.07 -3.25
C LEU A 149 -2.95 1.29 -3.22
N LEU A 150 -4.28 1.29 -3.25
CA LEU A 150 -5.12 2.47 -3.05
C LEU A 150 -5.60 2.51 -1.61
N PHE A 151 -4.96 3.33 -0.78
CA PHE A 151 -5.31 3.55 0.62
C PHE A 151 -5.84 4.96 0.83
N SER A 152 -6.57 5.18 1.91
CA SER A 152 -6.65 6.53 2.48
C SER A 152 -5.57 6.76 3.50
N LYS A 153 -5.32 8.03 3.83
CA LYS A 153 -4.51 8.41 4.99
C LYS A 153 -4.94 7.65 6.25
N LYS A 154 -6.25 7.49 6.49
CA LYS A 154 -6.78 6.75 7.65
C LYS A 154 -6.43 5.25 7.60
N ASP A 155 -6.46 4.62 6.42
CA ASP A 155 -6.07 3.22 6.29
C ASP A 155 -4.59 3.04 6.67
N LEU A 156 -3.72 3.94 6.21
CA LEU A 156 -2.29 3.92 6.52
C LEU A 156 -2.01 4.17 8.02
N GLN A 157 -2.68 5.16 8.62
CA GLN A 157 -2.60 5.44 10.07
C GLN A 157 -3.10 4.27 10.91
N ASN A 158 -4.19 3.62 10.50
CA ASN A 158 -4.73 2.45 11.19
C ASN A 158 -3.75 1.28 11.13
N LEU A 159 -3.18 0.98 9.96
CA LEU A 159 -2.18 -0.07 9.82
C LEU A 159 -0.99 0.20 10.74
N MET A 160 -0.42 1.42 10.69
CA MET A 160 0.67 1.83 11.57
C MET A 160 0.29 1.64 13.05
N SER A 161 -0.88 2.14 13.47
CA SER A 161 -1.33 2.02 14.86
C SER A 161 -1.47 0.56 15.32
N LYS A 162 -1.98 -0.35 14.47
CA LYS A 162 -2.07 -1.77 14.81
C LYS A 162 -0.70 -2.41 14.99
N LEU A 163 0.27 -2.03 14.16
CA LEU A 163 1.64 -2.55 14.24
C LEU A 163 2.38 -2.05 15.47
N THR A 164 2.20 -0.77 15.83
CA THR A 164 2.89 -0.14 16.98
C THR A 164 2.28 -0.45 18.34
N ARG A 165 1.07 -1.03 18.41
CA ARG A 165 0.43 -1.33 19.70
C ARG A 165 1.10 -2.51 20.39
N GLU A 166 1.63 -2.27 21.58
CA GLU A 166 2.07 -3.28 22.55
C GLU A 166 0.90 -3.65 23.46
N LYS A 167 -0.03 -4.48 22.98
CA LYS A 167 -1.00 -5.17 23.86
C LYS A 167 -1.15 -6.60 23.35
#